data_AF-A0A952AIT3-F1
#
_entry.id   AF-A0A952AIT3-F1
#
_cell.length_a   1.000
_cell.length_b   1.000
_cell.length_c   1.000
_cell.angle_alpha   90.00
_cell.angle_beta   90.00
_cell.angle_gamma   90.00
#
_symmetry.space_group_name_H-M   'P 1'
#
loop_
_entity.id
_entity.type
_entity.pdbx_description
1 polymer ?
#
loop_
_entity_poly.entity_id
_entity_poly.type
_entity_poly.pdbx_seq_one_letter_code
_entity_poly.pdbx_strand_id
1 'polypeptide(L)'
;MRKIFILILSIIFITGNTFAYNFTKKEKESLKKLENKVIELENSKNINYLEGKITLLEKAQKKVKRNSKNWQILNEVKKYFRNSVNNKLKKLEQDSIINTPKHDNYDFEMDFYNKYGKDIQTNTKIPDNCFKYFDILDVYGKRYNFPTPLIMATWSIETNCNMSNPANGYGLFQITSKYYTPGEIGTIELQDQVLDFINFSKAKWDYFNNNKYHNYKTRFGNDNINITYNNYSLRDIRLHGILYNGVSNNTTLEGNTFVNNNLNKDVVGNYDGLLTKLLKILYIKNRK
;
A
#
# COMPACT_ATOMS: atom_id res chain seq x y z
N MET A 1 -25.88 13.12 7.29
CA MET A 1 -25.63 11.86 6.54
C MET A 1 -26.53 11.71 5.31
N ARG A 2 -27.86 11.51 5.42
CA ARG A 2 -28.80 11.34 4.26
C ARG A 2 -28.47 12.24 3.04
N LYS A 3 -28.26 13.55 3.25
CA LYS A 3 -27.97 14.55 2.19
C LYS A 3 -26.75 14.26 1.28
N ILE A 4 -25.77 13.44 1.68
CA ILE A 4 -24.64 13.05 0.80
C ILE A 4 -25.00 11.82 -0.03
N PHE A 5 -25.56 10.79 0.59
CA PHE A 5 -26.03 9.59 -0.12
C PHE A 5 -27.12 9.93 -1.16
N ILE A 6 -28.02 10.86 -0.82
CA ILE A 6 -29.03 11.40 -1.74
C ILE A 6 -28.37 12.14 -2.92
N LEU A 7 -27.27 12.90 -2.70
CA LEU A 7 -26.54 13.52 -3.82
C LEU A 7 -25.91 12.46 -4.73
N ILE A 8 -25.23 11.46 -4.17
CA ILE A 8 -24.63 10.37 -4.96
C ILE A 8 -25.69 9.62 -5.77
N LEU A 9 -26.83 9.29 -5.15
CA LEU A 9 -27.98 8.67 -5.82
C LEU A 9 -28.56 9.56 -6.94
N SER A 10 -28.62 10.88 -6.75
CA SER A 10 -29.16 11.80 -7.76
C SER A 10 -28.34 11.89 -9.05
N ILE A 11 -27.05 11.52 -9.02
CA ILE A 11 -26.16 11.52 -10.20
C ILE A 11 -26.17 10.14 -10.91
N ILE A 12 -26.59 9.08 -10.21
CA ILE A 12 -26.49 7.66 -10.63
C ILE A 12 -27.49 7.23 -11.72
N PHE A 13 -28.36 8.14 -12.19
CA PHE A 13 -29.35 7.84 -13.23
C PHE A 13 -28.74 7.40 -14.58
N ILE A 14 -29.47 6.47 -15.21
CA ILE A 14 -28.97 5.42 -16.09
C ILE A 14 -28.57 5.94 -17.49
N THR A 15 -27.41 5.49 -17.97
CA THR A 15 -27.14 5.16 -19.39
C THR A 15 -25.91 4.26 -19.45
N GLY A 16 -25.88 3.31 -20.37
CA GLY A 16 -24.75 2.41 -20.60
C GLY A 16 -24.05 2.73 -21.91
N ASN A 17 -22.75 3.07 -21.86
CA ASN A 17 -21.84 3.04 -23.00
C ASN A 17 -20.41 2.81 -22.49
N THR A 18 -19.53 2.27 -23.33
CA THR A 18 -18.24 1.67 -22.92
C THR A 18 -16.99 2.52 -23.17
N PHE A 19 -17.16 3.78 -23.56
CA PHE A 19 -16.06 4.76 -23.66
C PHE A 19 -15.72 5.37 -22.29
N ALA A 20 -14.59 6.09 -22.19
CA ALA A 20 -14.29 6.92 -21.03
C ALA A 20 -15.41 7.96 -20.84
N TYR A 21 -16.03 7.98 -19.66
CA TYR A 21 -17.25 8.75 -19.44
C TYR A 21 -16.97 10.23 -19.21
N ASN A 22 -17.25 11.05 -20.22
CA ASN A 22 -17.15 12.50 -20.11
C ASN A 22 -18.34 13.07 -19.32
N PHE A 23 -18.07 13.53 -18.09
CA PHE A 23 -19.06 14.21 -17.25
C PHE A 23 -19.63 15.47 -17.94
N THR A 24 -20.95 15.62 -17.92
CA THR A 24 -21.62 16.85 -18.35
C THR A 24 -21.30 18.02 -17.40
N LYS A 25 -21.54 19.26 -17.84
CA LYS A 25 -21.35 20.48 -17.01
C LYS A 25 -22.05 20.37 -15.65
N LYS A 26 -23.33 19.95 -15.65
CA LYS A 26 -24.17 19.77 -14.46
C LYS A 26 -23.62 18.70 -13.50
N GLU A 27 -22.97 17.67 -14.03
CA GLU A 27 -22.34 16.61 -13.23
C GLU A 27 -21.01 17.07 -12.63
N LYS A 28 -20.19 17.83 -13.38
CA LYS A 28 -18.99 18.49 -12.84
C LYS A 28 -19.34 19.46 -11.70
N GLU A 29 -20.40 20.25 -11.85
CA GLU A 29 -20.94 21.12 -10.79
C GLU A 29 -21.43 20.31 -9.57
N SER A 30 -22.05 19.15 -9.80
CA SER A 30 -22.57 18.27 -8.74
C SER A 30 -21.45 17.54 -7.99
N LEU A 31 -20.39 17.14 -8.71
CA LEU A 31 -19.17 16.59 -8.15
C LEU A 31 -18.40 17.63 -7.32
N LYS A 32 -18.30 18.89 -7.77
CA LYS A 32 -17.69 19.97 -6.98
C LYS A 32 -18.48 20.23 -5.68
N LYS A 33 -19.82 20.15 -5.74
CA LYS A 33 -20.71 20.21 -4.55
C LYS A 33 -20.61 18.97 -3.65
N LEU A 34 -20.02 17.87 -4.11
CA LEU A 34 -19.66 16.69 -3.30
C LEU A 34 -18.28 16.87 -2.68
N GLU A 35 -17.28 17.29 -3.45
CA GLU A 35 -15.91 17.56 -2.98
C GLU A 35 -15.91 18.54 -1.79
N ASN A 36 -16.58 19.68 -1.91
CA ASN A 36 -16.68 20.67 -0.83
C ASN A 36 -17.28 20.05 0.46
N LYS A 37 -18.27 19.15 0.34
CA LYS A 37 -18.87 18.44 1.49
C LYS A 37 -17.99 17.35 2.09
N VAL A 38 -17.01 16.85 1.33
CA VAL A 38 -15.98 15.96 1.87
C VAL A 38 -14.93 16.77 2.63
N ILE A 39 -14.60 17.98 2.16
CA ILE A 39 -13.74 18.93 2.89
C ILE A 39 -14.42 19.42 4.20
N GLU A 40 -15.74 19.66 4.21
CA GLU A 40 -16.50 19.88 5.45
C GLU A 40 -16.41 18.70 6.45
N LEU A 41 -16.37 17.46 5.93
CA LEU A 41 -16.17 16.25 6.75
C LEU A 41 -14.71 16.07 7.20
N GLU A 42 -13.74 16.61 6.46
CA GLU A 42 -12.34 16.65 6.88
C GLU A 42 -12.21 17.41 8.20
N ASN A 43 -12.75 18.61 8.31
CA ASN A 43 -12.59 19.40 9.54
C ASN A 43 -13.37 18.82 10.75
N SER A 44 -14.34 17.93 10.51
CA SER A 44 -15.30 17.49 11.54
C SER A 44 -15.28 16.00 11.91
N LYS A 45 -14.42 15.16 11.31
CA LYS A 45 -14.36 13.70 11.55
C LYS A 45 -12.93 13.19 11.74
N ASN A 46 -12.76 11.97 12.27
CA ASN A 46 -11.46 11.30 12.34
C ASN A 46 -11.14 10.56 11.02
N ILE A 47 -9.90 10.11 10.85
CA ILE A 47 -9.44 9.46 9.61
C ILE A 47 -10.19 8.14 9.36
N ASN A 48 -10.34 7.32 10.41
CA ASN A 48 -11.03 6.03 10.35
C ASN A 48 -12.48 6.16 9.83
N TYR A 49 -13.18 7.26 10.11
CA TYR A 49 -14.50 7.55 9.54
C TYR A 49 -14.46 7.76 8.02
N LEU A 50 -13.45 8.49 7.52
CA LEU A 50 -13.29 8.79 6.09
C LEU A 50 -12.87 7.53 5.32
N GLU A 51 -11.98 6.72 5.87
CA GLU A 51 -11.65 5.39 5.33
C GLU A 51 -12.85 4.45 5.32
N GLY A 52 -13.67 4.46 6.38
CA GLY A 52 -14.95 3.77 6.39
C GLY A 52 -15.90 4.21 5.26
N LYS A 53 -15.71 5.40 4.65
CA LYS A 53 -16.41 5.80 3.41
C LYS A 53 -15.69 5.31 2.16
N ILE A 54 -14.36 5.31 2.12
CA ILE A 54 -13.57 4.70 1.03
C ILE A 54 -13.95 3.21 0.88
N THR A 55 -13.93 2.41 1.95
CA THR A 55 -14.32 0.99 1.92
C THR A 55 -15.77 0.79 1.46
N LEU A 56 -16.71 1.67 1.85
CA LEU A 56 -18.10 1.59 1.39
C LEU A 56 -18.25 1.95 -0.10
N LEU A 57 -17.51 2.96 -0.58
CA LEU A 57 -17.47 3.34 -1.99
C LEU A 57 -16.85 2.23 -2.84
N GLU A 58 -15.81 1.54 -2.36
CA GLU A 58 -15.20 0.39 -3.03
C GLU A 58 -16.15 -0.82 -3.08
N LYS A 59 -16.85 -1.12 -1.98
CA LYS A 59 -17.91 -2.15 -1.95
C LYS A 59 -19.08 -1.81 -2.89
N ALA A 60 -19.36 -0.53 -3.13
CA ALA A 60 -20.32 -0.10 -4.17
C ALA A 60 -19.72 -0.18 -5.58
N GLN A 61 -18.45 0.19 -5.77
CA GLN A 61 -17.74 0.20 -7.05
C GLN A 61 -17.59 -1.20 -7.64
N LYS A 62 -17.50 -2.24 -6.79
CA LYS A 62 -17.56 -3.66 -7.19
C LYS A 62 -18.94 -4.11 -7.73
N LYS A 63 -20.02 -3.40 -7.40
CA LYS A 63 -21.41 -3.75 -7.80
C LYS A 63 -21.90 -3.04 -9.06
N VAL A 64 -21.06 -2.24 -9.72
CA VAL A 64 -21.41 -1.51 -10.95
C VAL A 64 -20.46 -1.88 -12.09
N LYS A 65 -20.98 -1.92 -13.33
CA LYS A 65 -20.19 -2.25 -14.53
C LYS A 65 -18.96 -1.32 -14.63
N ARG A 66 -17.77 -1.91 -14.74
CA ARG A 66 -16.49 -1.18 -14.88
C ARG A 66 -16.56 -0.19 -16.06
N ASN A 67 -15.89 0.96 -15.92
CA ASN A 67 -15.89 2.10 -16.84
C ASN A 67 -17.24 2.83 -17.05
N SER A 68 -18.37 2.30 -16.55
CA SER A 68 -19.66 3.02 -16.61
C SER A 68 -19.64 4.35 -15.86
N LYS A 69 -20.59 5.23 -16.21
CA LYS A 69 -20.91 6.46 -15.47
C LYS A 69 -20.86 6.28 -13.95
N ASN A 70 -21.55 5.27 -13.44
CA ASN A 70 -21.67 5.05 -11.99
C ASN A 70 -20.35 4.58 -11.37
N TRP A 71 -19.55 3.80 -12.10
CA TRP A 71 -18.20 3.43 -11.69
C TRP A 71 -17.26 4.66 -11.64
N GLN A 72 -17.40 5.59 -12.60
CA GLN A 72 -16.62 6.83 -12.68
C GLN A 72 -16.98 7.80 -11.54
N ILE A 73 -18.27 8.03 -11.28
CA ILE A 73 -18.76 8.85 -10.15
C ILE A 73 -18.23 8.32 -8.81
N LEU A 74 -18.31 7.01 -8.59
CA LEU A 74 -17.79 6.39 -7.37
C LEU A 74 -16.27 6.53 -7.25
N ASN A 75 -15.53 6.54 -8.37
CA ASN A 75 -14.09 6.75 -8.36
C ASN A 75 -13.71 8.18 -7.98
N GLU A 76 -14.40 9.18 -8.52
CA GLU A 76 -14.19 10.60 -8.18
C GLU A 76 -14.56 10.91 -6.72
N VAL A 77 -15.72 10.44 -6.25
CA VAL A 77 -16.12 10.64 -4.85
C VAL A 77 -15.15 9.95 -3.88
N LYS A 78 -14.64 8.76 -4.25
CA LYS A 78 -13.58 8.06 -3.50
C LYS A 78 -12.27 8.85 -3.49
N LYS A 79 -11.89 9.49 -4.61
CA LYS A 79 -10.73 10.38 -4.70
C LYS A 79 -10.86 11.58 -3.75
N TYR A 80 -12.04 12.18 -3.61
CA TYR A 80 -12.26 13.26 -2.63
C TYR A 80 -12.09 12.76 -1.19
N PHE A 81 -12.62 11.59 -0.83
CA PHE A 81 -12.41 11.02 0.52
C PHE A 81 -10.93 10.66 0.78
N ARG A 82 -10.21 10.14 -0.22
CA ARG A 82 -8.76 9.91 -0.14
C ARG A 82 -8.00 11.22 0.05
N ASN A 83 -8.31 12.28 -0.71
CA ASN A 83 -7.72 13.60 -0.53
C ASN A 83 -7.88 14.11 0.91
N SER A 84 -9.07 14.00 1.52
CA SER A 84 -9.27 14.44 2.91
C SER A 84 -8.67 13.51 3.97
N VAL A 85 -8.48 12.21 3.69
CA VAL A 85 -7.58 11.35 4.50
C VAL A 85 -6.15 11.87 4.41
N ASN A 86 -5.66 12.14 3.21
CA ASN A 86 -4.27 12.52 2.95
C ASN A 86 -3.95 13.93 3.50
N ASN A 87 -4.89 14.87 3.42
CA ASN A 87 -4.79 16.20 4.04
C ASN A 87 -4.72 16.10 5.57
N LYS A 88 -5.50 15.19 6.19
CA LYS A 88 -5.39 14.92 7.62
C LYS A 88 -4.08 14.27 8.00
N LEU A 89 -3.63 13.28 7.23
CA LEU A 89 -2.34 12.64 7.46
C LEU A 89 -1.22 13.68 7.39
N LYS A 90 -1.24 14.58 6.40
CA LYS A 90 -0.29 15.72 6.31
C LYS A 90 -0.40 16.74 7.43
N LYS A 91 -1.60 17.02 7.95
CA LYS A 91 -1.78 17.89 9.12
C LYS A 91 -1.18 17.23 10.36
N LEU A 92 -1.51 15.97 10.63
CA LEU A 92 -0.89 15.18 11.71
C LEU A 92 0.61 15.02 11.53
N GLU A 93 1.12 14.88 10.30
CA GLU A 93 2.54 14.86 9.94
C GLU A 93 3.21 16.20 10.32
N GLN A 94 2.61 17.35 9.99
CA GLN A 94 3.10 18.66 10.43
C GLN A 94 3.02 18.84 11.96
N ASP A 95 1.87 18.55 12.57
CA ASP A 95 1.65 18.63 14.02
C ASP A 95 2.61 17.72 14.80
N SER A 96 2.97 16.56 14.22
CA SER A 96 3.91 15.59 14.82
C SER A 96 5.37 15.90 14.51
N ILE A 97 5.72 16.49 13.36
CA ILE A 97 7.07 17.04 13.11
C ILE A 97 7.42 18.14 14.13
N ILE A 98 6.41 18.87 14.61
CA ILE A 98 6.57 19.91 15.64
C ILE A 98 6.69 19.32 17.07
N ASN A 99 6.08 18.17 17.36
CA ASN A 99 5.89 17.67 18.74
C ASN A 99 6.40 16.25 19.05
N THR A 100 6.89 15.48 18.07
CA THR A 100 7.36 14.10 18.30
C THR A 100 8.87 14.09 18.55
N PRO A 101 9.36 13.37 19.56
CA PRO A 101 10.76 12.97 19.57
C PRO A 101 11.11 12.22 18.28
N LYS A 102 12.18 12.66 17.60
CA LYS A 102 13.04 11.66 16.95
C LYS A 102 13.53 10.74 18.09
N HIS A 103 13.21 9.44 18.07
CA HIS A 103 14.17 8.34 18.30
C HIS A 103 13.56 6.93 18.48
N ASP A 104 12.28 6.77 18.84
CA ASP A 104 11.68 5.49 19.32
C ASP A 104 11.89 4.22 18.45
N ASN A 105 12.23 4.37 17.17
CA ASN A 105 12.57 3.25 16.26
C ASN A 105 13.96 3.38 15.62
N TYR A 106 14.69 4.47 15.87
CA TYR A 106 16.03 4.68 15.33
C TYR A 106 17.00 3.65 15.91
N ASP A 107 16.96 3.45 17.22
CA ASP A 107 17.91 2.60 17.95
C ASP A 107 17.76 1.12 17.51
N PHE A 108 16.52 0.62 17.41
CA PHE A 108 16.24 -0.72 16.89
C PHE A 108 16.66 -0.90 15.42
N GLU A 109 16.31 0.04 14.53
CA GLU A 109 16.72 -0.03 13.13
C GLU A 109 18.25 0.05 12.98
N MET A 110 18.91 0.88 13.79
CA MET A 110 20.36 1.03 13.77
C MET A 110 21.06 -0.20 14.33
N ASP A 111 20.53 -0.85 15.37
CA ASP A 111 21.03 -2.13 15.87
C ASP A 111 20.84 -3.27 14.86
N PHE A 112 19.70 -3.32 14.19
CA PHE A 112 19.47 -4.27 13.10
C PHE A 112 20.49 -4.06 11.97
N TYR A 113 20.77 -2.81 11.59
CA TYR A 113 21.81 -2.48 10.63
C TYR A 113 23.22 -2.83 11.14
N ASN A 114 23.56 -2.50 12.39
CA ASN A 114 24.86 -2.79 13.01
C ASN A 114 25.15 -4.29 13.14
N LYS A 115 24.10 -5.11 13.19
CA LYS A 115 24.17 -6.57 13.34
C LYS A 115 24.22 -7.33 12.01
N TYR A 116 23.61 -6.79 10.95
CA TYR A 116 23.43 -7.52 9.67
C TYR A 116 23.91 -6.77 8.41
N GLY A 117 24.20 -5.46 8.50
CA GLY A 117 24.52 -4.59 7.37
C GLY A 117 26.00 -4.26 7.18
N LYS A 118 26.89 -4.73 8.06
CA LYS A 118 28.34 -4.45 8.01
C LYS A 118 29.05 -5.10 6.81
N ASP A 119 28.67 -6.33 6.48
CA ASP A 119 29.32 -7.10 5.41
C ASP A 119 28.78 -6.78 4.00
N ILE A 120 27.72 -5.97 3.91
CA ILE A 120 27.04 -5.70 2.63
C ILE A 120 27.73 -4.57 1.87
N GLN A 121 28.70 -4.94 1.04
CA GLN A 121 29.40 -4.05 0.09
C GLN A 121 28.45 -3.53 -1.00
N THR A 122 27.68 -2.49 -0.65
CA THR A 122 26.52 -2.02 -1.41
C THR A 122 26.87 -1.03 -2.53
N ASN A 123 27.35 -1.56 -3.65
CA ASN A 123 27.30 -0.87 -4.96
C ASN A 123 25.85 -0.66 -5.47
N THR A 124 24.87 -1.34 -4.86
CA THR A 124 23.44 -1.18 -5.14
C THR A 124 22.96 0.23 -4.76
N LYS A 125 22.74 1.11 -5.76
CA LYS A 125 22.11 2.41 -5.54
C LYS A 125 20.65 2.23 -5.08
N ILE A 126 20.22 3.10 -4.15
CA ILE A 126 18.81 3.40 -3.91
C ILE A 126 18.51 4.70 -4.66
N PRO A 127 17.51 4.74 -5.56
CA PRO A 127 17.09 5.96 -6.23
C PRO A 127 16.72 7.06 -5.24
N ASP A 128 17.16 8.29 -5.51
CA ASP A 128 16.90 9.44 -4.64
C ASP A 128 15.39 9.74 -4.53
N ASN A 129 14.62 9.39 -5.58
CA ASN A 129 13.15 9.38 -5.58
C ASN A 129 12.52 8.49 -4.50
N CYS A 130 13.17 7.43 -4.02
CA CYS A 130 12.64 6.63 -2.92
C CYS A 130 12.51 7.48 -1.64
N PHE A 131 13.52 8.30 -1.35
CA PHE A 131 13.56 9.13 -0.14
C PHE A 131 12.69 10.39 -0.25
N LYS A 132 12.40 10.87 -1.46
CA LYS A 132 11.46 11.98 -1.71
C LYS A 132 10.06 11.76 -1.11
N TYR A 133 9.67 10.50 -0.90
CA TYR A 133 8.38 10.13 -0.31
C TYR A 133 8.52 9.47 1.07
N PHE A 134 9.70 9.53 1.71
CA PHE A 134 9.97 8.81 2.96
C PHE A 134 8.90 9.06 4.03
N ASP A 135 8.59 10.32 4.33
CA ASP A 135 7.70 10.69 5.43
C ASP A 135 6.26 10.20 5.21
N ILE A 136 5.79 10.23 3.96
CA ILE A 136 4.51 9.64 3.55
C ILE A 136 4.50 8.12 3.76
N LEU A 137 5.61 7.43 3.44
CA LEU A 137 5.74 6.00 3.67
C LEU A 137 5.92 5.66 5.17
N ASP A 138 6.46 6.59 5.96
CA ASP A 138 6.63 6.48 7.41
C ASP A 138 5.31 6.65 8.16
N VAL A 139 4.48 7.62 7.76
CA VAL A 139 3.11 7.78 8.24
C VAL A 139 2.28 6.51 8.00
N TYR A 140 2.39 5.87 6.83
CA TYR A 140 1.70 4.61 6.54
C TYR A 140 2.31 3.44 7.32
N GLY A 141 3.65 3.34 7.40
CA GLY A 141 4.33 2.29 8.16
C GLY A 141 3.97 2.29 9.65
N LYS A 142 4.06 3.46 10.30
CA LYS A 142 3.60 3.67 11.69
C LYS A 142 2.13 3.26 11.84
N ARG A 143 1.25 3.83 11.01
CA ARG A 143 -0.21 3.73 11.18
C ARG A 143 -0.77 2.33 10.96
N TYR A 144 -0.20 1.55 10.03
CA TYR A 144 -0.60 0.16 9.79
C TYR A 144 0.35 -0.85 10.44
N ASN A 145 1.28 -0.40 11.30
CA ASN A 145 2.27 -1.20 12.00
C ASN A 145 3.05 -2.14 11.06
N PHE A 146 3.86 -1.56 10.18
CA PHE A 146 4.63 -2.23 9.12
C PHE A 146 5.94 -1.46 8.84
N PRO A 147 7.11 -2.09 8.63
CA PRO A 147 8.36 -1.36 8.47
C PRO A 147 8.43 -0.54 7.18
N THR A 148 8.58 0.77 7.31
CA THR A 148 8.81 1.69 6.17
C THR A 148 10.07 1.35 5.36
N PRO A 149 11.20 0.92 5.96
CA PRO A 149 12.34 0.41 5.20
C PRO A 149 11.99 -0.78 4.29
N LEU A 150 11.03 -1.62 4.70
CA LEU A 150 10.57 -2.78 3.90
C LEU A 150 9.67 -2.34 2.75
N ILE A 151 8.76 -1.37 2.96
CA ILE A 151 7.95 -0.75 1.88
C ILE A 151 8.88 -0.16 0.81
N MET A 152 9.87 0.63 1.23
CA MET A 152 10.85 1.24 0.33
C MET A 152 11.75 0.21 -0.37
N ALA A 153 12.15 -0.86 0.31
CA ALA A 153 12.98 -1.90 -0.27
C ALA A 153 12.27 -2.62 -1.41
N THR A 154 11.00 -3.01 -1.21
CA THR A 154 10.17 -3.63 -2.25
C THR A 154 9.91 -2.66 -3.40
N TRP A 155 9.51 -1.41 -3.13
CA TRP A 155 9.29 -0.42 -4.20
C TRP A 155 10.56 -0.12 -5.02
N SER A 156 11.73 -0.16 -4.39
CA SER A 156 13.02 -0.02 -5.09
C SER A 156 13.43 -1.26 -5.90
N ILE A 157 12.82 -2.43 -5.68
CA ILE A 157 13.07 -3.64 -6.47
C ILE A 157 12.12 -3.69 -7.66
N GLU A 158 10.81 -3.57 -7.41
CA GLU A 158 9.79 -3.80 -8.45
C GLU A 158 9.77 -2.74 -9.56
N THR A 159 9.89 -1.48 -9.17
CA THR A 159 9.72 -0.34 -10.09
C THR A 159 10.78 0.73 -9.89
N ASN A 160 11.87 0.42 -9.16
CA ASN A 160 12.99 1.34 -8.91
C ASN A 160 12.52 2.71 -8.35
N CYS A 161 11.50 2.71 -7.50
CA CYS A 161 10.84 3.91 -6.97
C CYS A 161 10.31 4.90 -8.03
N ASN A 162 9.95 4.41 -9.23
CA ASN A 162 9.31 5.22 -10.26
C ASN A 162 7.86 5.54 -9.86
N MET A 163 7.39 6.75 -10.20
CA MET A 163 6.00 7.19 -10.06
C MET A 163 5.17 6.82 -11.30
N SER A 164 5.32 5.60 -11.80
CA SER A 164 4.59 5.08 -12.97
C SER A 164 4.28 3.60 -12.80
N ASN A 165 3.03 3.22 -13.03
CA ASN A 165 2.61 1.83 -13.05
C ASN A 165 3.13 1.14 -14.33
N PRO A 166 3.70 -0.07 -14.23
CA PRO A 166 4.19 -0.82 -15.40
C PRO A 166 3.06 -1.37 -16.27
N ALA A 167 3.39 -1.70 -17.52
CA ALA A 167 2.43 -2.11 -18.56
C ALA A 167 1.62 -3.38 -18.24
N ASN A 168 2.13 -4.26 -17.36
CA ASN A 168 1.41 -5.45 -16.89
C ASN A 168 0.22 -5.13 -15.96
N GLY A 169 0.12 -3.88 -15.46
CA GLY A 169 -0.97 -3.43 -14.60
C GLY A 169 -0.90 -3.94 -13.14
N TYR A 170 0.21 -4.53 -12.70
CA TYR A 170 0.38 -4.99 -11.30
C TYR A 170 0.91 -3.90 -10.35
N GLY A 171 1.13 -2.69 -10.87
CA GLY A 171 1.43 -1.50 -10.07
C GLY A 171 2.86 -1.46 -9.54
N LEU A 172 3.10 -0.57 -8.58
CA LEU A 172 4.41 -0.27 -8.01
C LEU A 172 5.03 -1.42 -7.20
N PHE A 173 4.21 -2.35 -6.73
CA PHE A 173 4.55 -3.46 -5.83
C PHE A 173 4.18 -4.85 -6.42
N GLN A 174 4.06 -4.95 -7.75
CA GLN A 174 3.73 -6.18 -8.50
C GLN A 174 2.61 -7.06 -7.90
N ILE A 175 1.54 -6.43 -7.40
CA ILE A 175 0.45 -7.13 -6.71
C ILE A 175 -0.49 -7.76 -7.74
N THR A 176 -0.18 -8.97 -8.19
CA THR A 176 -0.89 -9.70 -9.25
C THR A 176 -2.39 -9.89 -9.03
N SER A 177 -2.87 -9.84 -7.77
CA SER A 177 -4.29 -9.92 -7.44
C SER A 177 -5.06 -8.59 -7.55
N LYS A 178 -4.42 -7.50 -8.00
CA LYS A 178 -5.08 -6.20 -8.24
C LYS A 178 -4.55 -5.55 -9.53
N TYR A 179 -5.48 -4.97 -10.31
CA TYR A 179 -5.14 -4.21 -11.51
C TYR A 179 -5.09 -2.71 -11.22
N TYR A 180 -4.00 -2.07 -11.64
CA TYR A 180 -3.76 -0.64 -11.64
C TYR A 180 -3.53 -0.18 -13.08
N THR A 181 -4.06 0.99 -13.46
CA THR A 181 -3.89 1.53 -14.82
C THR A 181 -2.40 1.84 -15.06
N PRO A 182 -1.77 1.34 -16.15
CA PRO A 182 -0.39 1.69 -16.50
C PRO A 182 -0.18 3.19 -16.77
N GLY A 183 1.07 3.64 -16.65
CA GLY A 183 1.47 5.05 -16.84
C GLY A 183 1.67 5.80 -15.53
N GLU A 184 1.94 7.11 -15.63
CA GLU A 184 2.25 7.97 -14.49
C GLU A 184 1.16 8.00 -13.42
N ILE A 185 1.57 8.14 -12.16
CA ILE A 185 0.67 8.17 -11.01
C ILE A 185 0.92 9.38 -10.10
N GLY A 186 -0.14 9.82 -9.42
CA GLY A 186 -0.04 10.83 -8.37
C GLY A 186 0.35 10.26 -7.00
N THR A 187 0.52 11.15 -6.02
CA THR A 187 0.80 10.77 -4.63
C THR A 187 -0.35 9.98 -3.99
N ILE A 188 -1.59 10.23 -4.41
CA ILE A 188 -2.78 9.53 -3.91
C ILE A 188 -2.72 8.06 -4.35
N GLU A 189 -2.41 7.84 -5.63
CA GLU A 189 -2.29 6.52 -6.25
C GLU A 189 -1.05 5.74 -5.76
N LEU A 190 0.01 6.43 -5.31
CA LEU A 190 1.11 5.83 -4.55
C LEU A 190 0.63 5.36 -3.17
N GLN A 191 -0.04 6.23 -2.41
CA GLN A 191 -0.54 5.95 -1.06
C GLN A 191 -1.56 4.79 -1.03
N ASP A 192 -2.42 4.72 -2.05
CA ASP A 192 -3.31 3.59 -2.28
C ASP A 192 -2.53 2.27 -2.44
N GLN A 193 -1.49 2.28 -3.28
CA GLN A 193 -0.68 1.10 -3.57
C GLN A 193 0.20 0.66 -2.39
N VAL A 194 0.65 1.61 -1.57
CA VAL A 194 1.34 1.33 -0.30
C VAL A 194 0.39 0.61 0.68
N LEU A 195 -0.86 1.07 0.80
CA LEU A 195 -1.86 0.39 1.62
C LEU A 195 -2.22 -0.99 1.07
N ASP A 196 -2.38 -1.14 -0.25
CA ASP A 196 -2.57 -2.43 -0.90
C ASP A 196 -1.40 -3.39 -0.63
N PHE A 197 -0.15 -2.91 -0.71
CA PHE A 197 1.05 -3.69 -0.41
C PHE A 197 1.12 -4.15 1.05
N ILE A 198 0.84 -3.27 2.01
CA ILE A 198 0.80 -3.61 3.44
C ILE A 198 -0.27 -4.68 3.69
N ASN A 199 -1.48 -4.50 3.16
CA ASN A 199 -2.59 -5.45 3.31
C ASN A 199 -2.30 -6.80 2.65
N PHE A 200 -1.74 -6.80 1.43
CA PHE A 200 -1.31 -8.02 0.72
C PHE A 200 -0.23 -8.77 1.52
N SER A 201 0.78 -8.05 2.01
CA SER A 201 1.87 -8.62 2.80
C SER A 201 1.39 -9.25 4.10
N LYS A 202 0.50 -8.57 4.83
CA LYS A 202 -0.11 -9.12 6.05
C LYS A 202 -0.97 -10.35 5.75
N ALA A 203 -1.77 -10.33 4.69
CA ALA A 203 -2.53 -11.49 4.26
C ALA A 203 -1.65 -12.71 3.90
N LYS A 204 -0.43 -12.51 3.36
CA LYS A 204 0.56 -13.58 3.18
C LYS A 204 1.04 -14.14 4.52
N TRP A 205 1.38 -13.28 5.47
CA TRP A 205 1.84 -13.69 6.81
C TRP A 205 0.75 -14.43 7.57
N ASP A 206 -0.49 -13.93 7.56
CA ASP A 206 -1.65 -14.58 8.19
C ASP A 206 -1.91 -15.96 7.57
N TYR A 207 -1.77 -16.11 6.25
CA TYR A 207 -1.92 -17.40 5.55
C TYR A 207 -0.84 -18.41 5.96
N PHE A 208 0.40 -17.98 6.12
CA PHE A 208 1.52 -18.81 6.59
C PHE A 208 1.37 -19.18 8.07
N ASN A 209 1.06 -18.20 8.93
CA ASN A 209 0.90 -18.38 10.37
C ASN A 209 -0.23 -19.39 10.66
N ASN A 210 -1.38 -19.25 10.00
CA ASN A 210 -2.58 -20.08 10.17
C ASN A 210 -2.55 -21.41 9.37
N ASN A 211 -1.39 -22.05 9.28
CA ASN A 211 -1.19 -23.46 8.89
C ASN A 211 -1.72 -23.92 7.50
N LYS A 212 -1.90 -23.04 6.51
CA LYS A 212 -2.15 -23.47 5.11
C LYS A 212 -0.88 -23.81 4.29
N TYR A 213 0.31 -23.72 4.89
CA TYR A 213 1.59 -24.14 4.28
C TYR A 213 2.45 -25.02 5.21
N HIS A 214 2.02 -26.26 5.45
CA HIS A 214 2.82 -27.27 6.18
C HIS A 214 4.26 -27.40 5.63
N ASN A 215 4.42 -27.41 4.30
CA ASN A 215 5.71 -27.58 3.61
C ASN A 215 6.68 -26.39 3.74
N TYR A 216 6.22 -25.23 4.24
CA TYR A 216 7.10 -24.09 4.53
C TYR A 216 7.55 -24.09 5.99
N LYS A 217 6.67 -24.40 6.93
CA LYS A 217 7.03 -24.46 8.36
C LYS A 217 8.09 -25.55 8.64
N THR A 218 8.06 -26.66 7.91
CA THR A 218 9.14 -27.67 7.96
C THR A 218 10.46 -27.22 7.35
N ARG A 219 10.48 -26.19 6.49
CA ARG A 219 11.68 -25.69 5.79
C ARG A 219 12.28 -24.43 6.43
N PHE A 220 11.47 -23.63 7.11
CA PHE A 220 11.85 -22.29 7.61
C PHE A 220 11.47 -22.06 9.10
N GLY A 221 11.15 -23.13 9.83
CA GLY A 221 10.77 -23.10 11.25
C GLY A 221 9.26 -22.87 11.47
N ASN A 222 8.74 -23.40 12.58
CA ASN A 222 7.31 -23.34 12.93
C ASN A 222 6.82 -21.94 13.35
N ASP A 223 7.74 -21.06 13.77
CA ASP A 223 7.41 -19.80 14.43
C ASP A 223 6.66 -18.85 13.50
N ASN A 224 5.69 -18.13 14.04
CA ASN A 224 4.93 -17.14 13.28
C ASN A 224 5.84 -16.01 12.79
N ILE A 225 5.53 -15.46 11.62
CA ILE A 225 6.15 -14.23 11.14
C ILE A 225 5.63 -13.07 12.00
N ASN A 226 6.54 -12.42 12.72
CA ASN A 226 6.26 -11.23 13.50
C ASN A 226 7.04 -10.03 12.94
N ILE A 227 6.38 -9.26 12.08
CA ILE A 227 6.92 -8.04 11.49
C ILE A 227 5.99 -6.89 11.83
N THR A 228 6.55 -5.89 12.49
CA THR A 228 5.90 -4.66 12.97
C THR A 228 6.71 -3.46 12.50
N TYR A 229 6.27 -2.23 12.77
CA TYR A 229 7.03 -1.03 12.44
C TYR A 229 8.40 -1.00 13.15
N ASN A 230 8.47 -1.47 14.40
CA ASN A 230 9.64 -1.36 15.29
C ASN A 230 10.19 -2.69 15.83
N ASN A 231 9.82 -3.81 15.22
CA ASN A 231 10.37 -5.14 15.53
C ASN A 231 10.21 -6.06 14.32
N TYR A 232 11.33 -6.65 13.88
CA TYR A 232 11.42 -7.68 12.85
C TYR A 232 12.77 -8.41 12.95
N SER A 233 12.81 -9.72 12.69
CA SER A 233 14.07 -10.48 12.66
C SER A 233 14.60 -10.70 11.24
N LEU A 234 15.89 -11.05 11.12
CA LEU A 234 16.49 -11.46 9.85
C LEU A 234 15.75 -12.65 9.21
N ARG A 235 15.26 -13.60 10.04
CA ARG A 235 14.43 -14.73 9.59
C ARG A 235 13.14 -14.21 8.96
N ASP A 236 12.46 -13.30 9.64
CA ASP A 236 11.13 -12.85 9.25
C ASP A 236 11.18 -11.98 7.99
N ILE A 237 12.18 -11.08 7.85
CA ILE A 237 12.41 -10.32 6.62
C ILE A 237 12.67 -11.26 5.43
N ARG A 238 13.48 -12.32 5.62
CA ARG A 238 13.70 -13.37 4.60
C ARG A 238 12.41 -14.13 4.28
N LEU A 239 11.61 -14.49 5.30
CA LEU A 239 10.30 -15.14 5.12
C LEU A 239 9.28 -14.25 4.41
N HIS A 240 9.25 -12.95 4.67
CA HIS A 240 8.44 -12.02 3.89
C HIS A 240 8.88 -12.02 2.43
N GLY A 241 10.19 -11.93 2.13
CA GLY A 241 10.71 -12.04 0.76
C GLY A 241 10.35 -13.36 0.07
N ILE A 242 10.36 -14.48 0.80
CA ILE A 242 9.92 -15.80 0.36
C ILE A 242 8.42 -15.80 0.02
N LEU A 243 7.55 -15.31 0.92
CA LEU A 243 6.10 -15.38 0.73
C LEU A 243 5.58 -14.35 -0.29
N TYR A 244 6.24 -13.21 -0.41
CA TYR A 244 5.94 -12.17 -1.37
C TYR A 244 6.23 -12.66 -2.81
N ASN A 245 7.43 -13.20 -3.06
CA ASN A 245 7.82 -13.70 -4.39
C ASN A 245 7.26 -15.10 -4.71
N GLY A 246 7.31 -16.03 -3.76
CA GLY A 246 7.07 -17.46 -3.99
C GLY A 246 5.61 -17.91 -3.94
N VAL A 247 4.70 -17.09 -3.41
CA VAL A 247 3.26 -17.41 -3.34
C VAL A 247 2.53 -16.74 -4.51
N SER A 248 2.88 -17.11 -5.74
CA SER A 248 2.26 -16.65 -6.99
C SER A 248 0.89 -17.30 -7.25
N ASN A 249 0.03 -17.34 -6.22
CA ASN A 249 -1.34 -17.86 -6.26
C ASN A 249 -2.31 -16.76 -5.87
N ASN A 250 -3.48 -16.75 -6.50
CA ASN A 250 -4.60 -15.82 -6.31
C ASN A 250 -4.90 -15.48 -4.84
N THR A 251 -4.15 -14.53 -4.28
CA THR A 251 -4.36 -13.99 -2.94
C THR A 251 -5.31 -12.81 -3.10
N THR A 252 -6.55 -13.14 -3.43
CA THR A 252 -7.65 -12.16 -3.45
C THR A 252 -7.84 -11.63 -2.04
N LEU A 253 -8.20 -10.35 -1.92
CA LEU A 253 -8.56 -9.72 -0.65
C LEU A 253 -9.93 -10.23 -0.10
N GLU A 254 -10.43 -11.37 -0.61
CA GLU A 254 -11.80 -11.86 -0.44
C GLU A 254 -11.84 -13.41 -0.30
N GLY A 255 -11.23 -13.92 0.76
CA GLY A 255 -11.73 -15.07 1.55
C GLY A 255 -11.63 -16.50 1.01
N ASN A 256 -11.41 -16.73 -0.30
CA ASN A 256 -11.50 -18.07 -0.91
C ASN A 256 -10.18 -18.58 -1.51
N THR A 257 -9.91 -19.89 -1.37
CA THR A 257 -8.66 -20.60 -1.76
C THR A 257 -8.99 -21.87 -2.57
N PHE A 258 -8.11 -22.58 -3.29
CA PHE A 258 -6.64 -22.75 -3.30
C PHE A 258 -6.18 -22.97 -4.79
N VAL A 259 -5.01 -23.49 -5.23
CA VAL A 259 -3.70 -23.92 -4.66
C VAL A 259 -2.62 -23.87 -5.78
N ASN A 260 -1.32 -23.85 -5.42
CA ASN A 260 -0.23 -24.43 -6.24
C ASN A 260 0.92 -24.84 -5.30
N ASN A 261 1.48 -26.04 -5.50
CA ASN A 261 2.43 -26.68 -4.59
C ASN A 261 3.91 -26.51 -4.98
N ASN A 262 4.19 -26.01 -6.19
CA ASN A 262 5.54 -25.98 -6.74
C ASN A 262 6.29 -24.68 -6.41
N LEU A 263 6.97 -24.66 -5.25
CA LEU A 263 8.20 -23.87 -5.13
C LEU A 263 9.25 -24.46 -6.07
N ASN A 264 9.63 -23.74 -7.13
CA ASN A 264 10.92 -24.01 -7.78
C ASN A 264 12.03 -23.84 -6.72
N LYS A 265 12.98 -24.79 -6.69
CA LYS A 265 14.07 -24.75 -5.70
C LYS A 265 14.97 -23.52 -5.88
N ASP A 266 14.97 -22.96 -7.09
CA ASP A 266 15.86 -21.91 -7.59
C ASP A 266 15.47 -20.50 -7.13
N VAL A 267 14.22 -20.31 -6.67
CA VAL A 267 13.73 -19.01 -6.15
C VAL A 267 14.50 -18.55 -4.89
N VAL A 268 15.26 -19.46 -4.27
CA VAL A 268 16.11 -19.19 -3.10
C VAL A 268 17.20 -18.14 -3.38
N GLY A 269 17.67 -18.01 -4.62
CA GLY A 269 18.84 -17.18 -4.96
C GLY A 269 18.64 -15.65 -4.91
N ASN A 270 17.41 -15.13 -4.78
CA ASN A 270 17.14 -13.70 -4.97
C ASN A 270 16.64 -12.94 -3.71
N TYR A 271 16.52 -13.61 -2.56
CA TYR A 271 15.99 -12.98 -1.35
C TYR A 271 16.95 -11.98 -0.69
N ASP A 272 18.26 -12.15 -0.88
CA ASP A 272 19.25 -11.22 -0.37
C ASP A 272 19.17 -9.85 -1.08
N GLY A 273 18.52 -9.74 -2.24
CA GLY A 273 18.20 -8.46 -2.88
C GLY A 273 17.31 -7.56 -2.00
N LEU A 274 16.24 -8.11 -1.43
CA LEU A 274 15.32 -7.37 -0.56
C LEU A 274 15.98 -6.98 0.76
N LEU A 275 16.74 -7.90 1.36
CA LEU A 275 17.52 -7.66 2.58
C LEU A 275 18.59 -6.58 2.35
N THR A 276 19.32 -6.65 1.24
CA THR A 276 20.33 -5.67 0.82
C THR A 276 19.72 -4.28 0.62
N LYS A 277 18.57 -4.20 -0.06
CA LYS A 277 17.87 -2.92 -0.27
C LYS A 277 17.39 -2.33 1.06
N LEU A 278 16.79 -3.14 1.95
CA LEU A 278 16.36 -2.72 3.29
C LEU A 278 17.53 -2.19 4.12
N LEU A 279 18.62 -2.96 4.24
CA LEU A 279 19.79 -2.55 5.02
C LEU A 279 20.50 -1.31 4.42
N LYS A 280 20.48 -1.14 3.09
CA LYS A 280 20.96 0.08 2.44
C LYS A 280 20.06 1.29 2.73
N ILE A 281 18.74 1.10 2.83
CA ILE A 281 17.80 2.15 3.20
C ILE A 281 18.04 2.59 4.65
N LEU A 282 18.23 1.64 5.59
CA LEU A 282 18.60 1.95 6.97
C LEU A 282 19.92 2.73 7.06
N TYR A 283 20.97 2.28 6.35
CA TYR A 283 22.26 2.98 6.28
C TYR A 283 22.16 4.43 5.77
N ILE A 284 21.30 4.70 4.78
CA ILE A 284 21.10 6.06 4.24
C ILE A 284 20.22 6.90 5.16
N LYS A 285 19.20 6.30 5.79
CA LYS A 285 18.33 6.96 6.78
C LYS A 285 19.16 7.43 7.98
N ASN A 286 20.02 6.56 8.52
CA ASN A 286 20.81 6.83 9.73
C ASN A 286 22.10 7.63 9.46
N ARG A 287 22.14 8.37 8.34
CA ARG A 287 23.22 9.29 7.94
C ARG A 287 22.69 10.65 7.46
N LYS A 288 21.41 10.96 7.71
CA LYS A 288 20.72 12.20 7.33
C LYS A 288 20.00 12.83 8.52
#